data_AF-A0AAD5XZ78-F1
#
_entry.id   AF-A0AAD5XZ78-F1
#
_cell.length_a   1.000
_cell.length_b   1.000
_cell.length_c   1.000
_cell.angle_alpha   90.00
_cell.angle_beta   90.00
_cell.angle_gamma   90.00
#
_symmetry.space_group_name_H-M   'P 1'
#
loop_
_entity.id
_entity.type
_entity.pdbx_description
1 polymer ?
#
loop_
_entity_poly.entity_id
_entity_poly.type
_entity_poly.pdbx_seq_one_letter_code
_entity_poly.pdbx_strand_id
1 'polypeptide(L)'
;MNPFKQNTVYKFRRSYHAVGFAFDIDGVLIKGKRLLNQTKPALKLLSERKIPFIFLTNGGGVKEQMKADQLAQLFDLPKSLVKKYRNDLVVVIGGAKNECKKVAKNYGFEKVLTTNDVLRTNHSIWPFSNAFDSEEDDSFDLSKEPFKAIMMFHDSRDWGRDLQICTDILRSKNGILGTVKDNGTPQA
;
A
#
# COMPACT_ATOMS: atom_id res chain seq x y z
N MET A 1 -74.45 15.77 13.07
CA MET A 1 -73.61 14.56 13.19
C MET A 1 -72.76 14.42 11.93
N ASN A 2 -71.48 14.13 12.10
CA ASN A 2 -70.42 14.13 11.09
C ASN A 2 -69.89 12.70 10.93
N PRO A 3 -69.82 12.10 9.73
CA PRO A 3 -69.02 10.89 9.53
C PRO A 3 -67.71 11.24 8.83
N PHE A 4 -66.63 11.02 9.57
CA PHE A 4 -65.23 11.24 9.20
C PHE A 4 -64.79 10.52 7.91
N LYS A 5 -64.07 11.30 7.08
CA LYS A 5 -62.76 11.00 6.47
C LYS A 5 -62.32 9.53 6.36
N GLN A 6 -62.01 9.11 5.13
CA GLN A 6 -60.85 8.25 4.87
C GLN A 6 -60.10 8.73 3.63
N ASN A 7 -59.16 9.66 3.83
CA ASN A 7 -58.03 9.83 2.91
C ASN A 7 -57.05 8.69 3.23
N THR A 8 -57.03 7.67 2.39
CA THR A 8 -56.02 6.61 2.44
C THR A 8 -54.68 7.20 2.05
N VAL A 9 -53.93 7.69 3.03
CA VAL A 9 -52.53 8.07 2.86
C VAL A 9 -51.73 6.77 2.75
N TYR A 10 -51.33 6.40 1.54
CA TYR A 10 -50.31 5.38 1.34
C TYR A 10 -49.01 5.84 2.00
N LYS A 11 -48.76 5.41 3.24
CA LYS A 11 -47.44 5.51 3.88
C LYS A 11 -46.51 4.57 3.13
N PHE A 12 -45.80 5.08 2.13
CA PHE A 12 -44.56 4.45 1.67
C PHE A 12 -43.62 4.36 2.87
N ARG A 13 -43.53 3.18 3.49
CA ARG A 13 -42.38 2.86 4.34
C ARG A 13 -41.17 2.80 3.40
N ARG A 14 -40.44 3.91 3.30
CA ARG A 14 -39.08 3.89 2.79
C ARG A 14 -38.28 2.97 3.71
N SER A 15 -38.09 1.72 3.28
CA SER A 15 -37.04 0.88 3.84
C SER A 15 -35.72 1.52 3.44
N TYR A 16 -35.17 2.37 4.31
CA TYR A 16 -33.83 2.92 4.14
C TYR A 16 -32.86 1.74 4.28
N HIS A 17 -32.57 1.09 3.17
CA HIS A 17 -31.37 0.26 3.09
C HIS A 17 -30.20 1.23 3.28
N ALA A 18 -29.36 0.96 4.27
CA ALA A 18 -28.17 1.76 4.50
C ALA A 18 -27.31 1.72 3.23
N VAL A 19 -27.13 2.88 2.59
CA VAL A 19 -26.27 3.01 1.41
C VAL A 19 -24.86 3.38 1.87
N GLY A 20 -23.85 2.89 1.16
CA GLY A 20 -22.46 3.28 1.34
C GLY A 20 -21.75 3.43 -0.01
N PHE A 21 -20.65 4.17 -0.03
CA PHE A 21 -19.88 4.42 -1.25
C PHE A 21 -18.46 3.84 -1.16
N ALA A 22 -17.96 3.28 -2.25
CA ALA A 22 -16.54 2.97 -2.40
C ALA A 22 -16.00 3.81 -3.56
N PHE A 23 -15.02 4.67 -3.27
CA PHE A 23 -14.43 5.55 -4.27
C PHE A 23 -13.08 5.01 -4.69
N ASP A 24 -12.91 4.81 -6.00
CA ASP A 24 -11.57 4.88 -6.58
C ASP A 24 -11.00 6.29 -6.37
N ILE A 25 -9.67 6.40 -6.33
CA ILE A 25 -9.00 7.69 -6.16
C ILE A 25 -8.53 8.22 -7.51
N ASP A 26 -7.86 7.38 -8.31
CA ASP A 26 -7.14 7.81 -9.48
C ASP A 26 -8.08 7.85 -10.71
N GLY A 27 -8.40 9.06 -11.16
CA GLY A 27 -9.40 9.31 -12.20
C GLY A 27 -10.80 9.65 -11.67
N VAL A 28 -11.07 9.38 -10.39
CA VAL A 28 -12.38 9.68 -9.75
C VAL A 28 -12.32 10.87 -8.80
N LEU A 29 -11.31 10.93 -7.92
CA LEU A 29 -11.12 12.05 -6.98
C LEU A 29 -9.95 12.95 -7.39
N ILE A 30 -8.97 12.39 -8.10
CA ILE A 30 -7.73 13.04 -8.49
C ILE A 30 -7.43 12.70 -9.96
N LYS A 31 -6.89 13.66 -10.73
CA LYS A 31 -6.28 13.42 -12.05
C LYS A 31 -4.80 13.81 -12.01
N GLY A 32 -3.90 12.82 -12.00
CA GLY A 32 -2.47 13.04 -11.82
C GLY A 32 -2.16 13.64 -10.45
N LYS A 33 -1.65 14.88 -10.40
CA LYS A 33 -1.40 15.61 -9.13
C LYS A 33 -2.54 16.56 -8.73
N ARG A 34 -3.59 16.67 -9.54
CA ARG A 34 -4.67 17.66 -9.37
C ARG A 34 -5.91 17.02 -8.76
N LEU A 35 -6.37 17.55 -7.63
CA LEU A 35 -7.67 17.19 -7.06
C LEU A 35 -8.80 17.64 -8.01
N LEU A 36 -9.80 16.79 -8.25
CA LEU A 36 -10.98 17.16 -9.03
C LEU A 36 -11.87 18.10 -8.21
N ASN A 37 -12.47 19.10 -8.88
CA ASN A 37 -13.19 20.18 -8.19
C ASN A 37 -14.35 19.67 -7.32
N GLN A 38 -14.99 18.58 -7.75
CA GLN A 38 -16.17 17.97 -7.13
C GLN A 38 -15.82 17.04 -5.96
N THR A 39 -14.54 16.70 -5.78
CA THR A 39 -14.09 15.79 -4.71
C THR A 39 -14.46 16.30 -3.33
N LYS A 40 -14.13 17.56 -3.00
CA LYS A 40 -14.44 18.12 -1.67
C LYS A 40 -15.94 18.27 -1.43
N PRO A 41 -16.74 18.84 -2.35
CA PRO A 41 -18.20 18.90 -2.19
C PRO A 41 -18.85 17.53 -2.00
N ALA A 42 -18.43 16.52 -2.77
CA ALA A 42 -19.01 15.17 -2.70
C ALA A 42 -18.72 14.50 -1.36
N LEU A 43 -17.46 14.51 -0.90
CA LEU A 43 -17.10 13.90 0.39
C LEU A 43 -17.73 14.65 1.58
N LYS A 44 -17.82 15.98 1.50
CA LYS A 44 -18.50 16.80 2.52
C LYS A 44 -19.98 16.43 2.63
N LEU A 45 -20.66 16.29 1.49
CA LEU A 45 -22.07 15.88 1.46
C LEU A 45 -22.29 14.52 2.13
N LEU A 46 -21.46 13.53 1.82
CA LEU A 46 -21.57 12.20 2.43
C LEU A 46 -21.33 12.25 3.95
N SER A 47 -20.35 13.02 4.39
CA SER A 47 -20.06 13.22 5.82
C SER A 47 -21.21 13.91 6.56
N GLU A 48 -21.76 15.00 6.01
CA GLU A 48 -22.91 15.72 6.58
C GLU A 48 -24.17 14.84 6.66
N ARG A 49 -24.33 13.92 5.71
CA ARG A 49 -25.43 12.95 5.67
C ARG A 49 -25.16 11.68 6.48
N LYS A 50 -23.98 11.55 7.09
CA LYS A 50 -23.52 10.36 7.84
C LYS A 50 -23.61 9.08 6.99
N ILE A 51 -23.32 9.19 5.70
CA ILE A 51 -23.30 8.05 4.78
C ILE A 51 -21.87 7.47 4.79
N PRO A 52 -21.69 6.18 5.10
CA PRO A 52 -20.37 5.56 5.13
C PRO A 52 -19.74 5.54 3.73
N PHE A 53 -18.44 5.82 3.66
CA PHE A 53 -17.68 5.60 2.44
C PHE A 53 -16.27 5.11 2.72
N ILE A 54 -15.70 4.41 1.74
CA ILE A 54 -14.31 3.93 1.75
C ILE A 54 -13.61 4.42 0.49
N PHE A 55 -12.28 4.47 0.52
CA PHE A 55 -11.46 4.66 -0.67
C PHE A 55 -10.79 3.32 -1.04
N LEU A 56 -10.81 2.97 -2.32
CA LEU A 56 -10.21 1.76 -2.86
C LEU A 56 -9.42 2.11 -4.11
N THR A 57 -8.10 2.19 -4.01
CA THR A 57 -7.22 2.50 -5.16
C THR A 57 -6.13 1.46 -5.31
N ASN A 58 -5.73 1.23 -6.57
CA ASN A 58 -4.54 0.46 -6.92
C ASN A 58 -3.26 1.32 -6.98
N GLY A 59 -3.37 2.67 -6.91
CA GLY A 59 -2.23 3.60 -7.05
C GLY A 59 -1.56 4.00 -5.72
N GLY A 60 -0.30 3.59 -5.51
CA GLY A 60 0.52 3.85 -4.29
C GLY A 60 1.73 4.83 -4.44
N GLY A 61 2.52 4.99 -3.37
CA GLY A 61 3.96 5.35 -3.28
C GLY A 61 4.62 6.66 -3.76
N VAL A 62 3.96 7.71 -4.25
CA VAL A 62 4.66 9.02 -4.42
C VAL A 62 4.10 10.11 -3.49
N LYS A 63 2.94 9.87 -2.90
CA LYS A 63 2.35 10.74 -1.89
C LYS A 63 1.60 9.94 -0.85
N GLU A 64 2.06 8.76 -0.50
CA GLU A 64 1.41 8.00 0.56
C GLU A 64 1.50 8.76 1.89
N GLN A 65 2.51 9.61 2.14
CA GLN A 65 2.51 10.48 3.31
C GLN A 65 1.54 11.67 3.20
N MET A 66 1.31 12.29 2.03
CA MET A 66 0.27 13.35 1.91
C MET A 66 -1.16 12.78 1.75
N LYS A 67 -1.33 11.61 1.11
CA LYS A 67 -2.56 10.82 1.07
C LYS A 67 -2.82 10.26 2.48
N ALA A 68 -1.83 9.71 3.18
CA ALA A 68 -1.96 9.23 4.55
C ALA A 68 -2.12 10.37 5.54
N ASP A 69 -1.42 11.49 5.51
CA ASP A 69 -1.71 12.56 6.49
C ASP A 69 -3.15 13.12 6.33
N GLN A 70 -3.73 13.05 5.12
CA GLN A 70 -5.13 13.37 4.85
C GLN A 70 -6.12 12.20 5.07
N LEU A 71 -5.67 10.94 5.08
CA LEU A 71 -6.50 9.72 5.17
C LEU A 71 -6.21 8.85 6.41
N ALA A 72 -5.14 9.12 7.17
CA ALA A 72 -4.69 8.42 8.37
C ALA A 72 -5.49 8.83 9.59
N GLN A 73 -6.25 9.93 9.51
CA GLN A 73 -7.36 10.17 10.42
C GLN A 73 -8.53 9.19 10.20
N LEU A 74 -8.56 8.44 9.08
CA LEU A 74 -9.72 7.64 8.67
C LEU A 74 -9.45 6.14 8.50
N PHE A 75 -8.21 5.66 8.28
CA PHE A 75 -8.00 4.26 7.85
C PHE A 75 -6.83 3.53 8.53
N ASP A 76 -7.14 2.28 8.91
CA ASP A 76 -6.37 1.40 9.80
C ASP A 76 -5.69 0.24 9.04
N LEU A 77 -5.26 0.50 7.79
CA LEU A 77 -5.12 -0.52 6.75
C LEU A 77 -3.90 -1.46 6.77
N PRO A 78 -2.80 -1.28 7.54
CA PRO A 78 -1.72 -2.29 7.56
C PRO A 78 -1.62 -3.10 8.86
N LYS A 79 -2.58 -3.00 9.80
CA LYS A 79 -2.45 -3.63 11.14
C LYS A 79 -2.17 -5.13 11.12
N SER A 80 -2.75 -5.89 10.17
CA SER A 80 -2.56 -7.34 10.09
C SER A 80 -1.17 -7.75 9.60
N LEU A 81 -0.65 -7.08 8.57
CA LEU A 81 0.69 -7.32 8.04
C LEU A 81 1.76 -6.85 9.02
N VAL A 82 1.56 -5.68 9.64
CA VAL A 82 2.45 -5.18 10.70
C VAL A 82 2.46 -6.16 11.86
N LYS A 83 1.30 -6.64 12.34
CA LYS A 83 1.25 -7.66 13.39
C LYS A 83 2.03 -8.93 13.03
N LYS A 84 2.05 -9.32 11.75
CA LYS A 84 2.73 -10.54 11.29
C LYS A 84 4.23 -10.36 11.11
N TYR A 85 4.68 -9.25 10.54
CA TYR A 85 6.07 -9.05 10.10
C TYR A 85 6.80 -7.91 10.81
N ARG A 86 6.26 -7.42 11.93
CA ARG A 86 6.79 -6.23 12.64
C ARG A 86 8.30 -6.24 12.80
N ASN A 87 8.83 -7.37 13.29
CA ASN A 87 10.22 -7.53 13.69
C ASN A 87 11.04 -8.32 12.65
N ASP A 88 10.42 -8.68 11.54
CA ASP A 88 11.03 -9.45 10.47
C ASP A 88 11.63 -8.51 9.42
N LEU A 89 12.73 -8.93 8.79
CA LEU A 89 13.32 -8.20 7.68
C LEU A 89 12.40 -8.29 6.45
N VAL A 90 11.92 -7.14 5.99
CA VAL A 90 11.09 -7.02 4.78
C VAL A 90 11.76 -6.11 3.75
N VAL A 91 11.60 -6.46 2.48
CA VAL A 91 11.98 -5.57 1.38
C VAL A 91 10.74 -4.86 0.84
N VAL A 92 10.84 -3.54 0.67
CA VAL A 92 9.77 -2.69 0.13
C VAL A 92 10.17 -2.18 -1.25
N ILE A 93 9.22 -2.27 -2.18
CA ILE A 93 9.39 -1.90 -3.58
C ILE A 93 8.50 -0.71 -3.92
N GLY A 94 9.05 0.18 -4.74
CA GLY A 94 8.33 1.27 -5.36
C GLY A 94 8.56 2.61 -4.70
N GLY A 95 7.97 3.63 -5.32
CA GLY A 95 8.09 5.01 -4.90
C GLY A 95 9.40 5.66 -5.33
N ALA A 96 9.51 6.96 -5.06
CA ALA A 96 10.73 7.70 -5.30
C ALA A 96 11.63 7.64 -4.05
N LYS A 97 12.93 7.40 -4.23
CA LYS A 97 13.92 7.38 -3.14
C LYS A 97 13.48 6.44 -2.00
N ASN A 98 13.50 6.93 -0.75
CA ASN A 98 13.16 6.16 0.45
C ASN A 98 11.70 6.38 0.93
N GLU A 99 10.82 6.94 0.11
CA GLU A 99 9.46 7.30 0.56
C GLU A 99 8.64 6.06 0.99
N CYS A 100 8.64 4.98 0.21
CA CYS A 100 7.93 3.75 0.60
C CYS A 100 8.54 3.09 1.86
N LYS A 101 9.86 3.20 2.06
CA LYS A 101 10.53 2.74 3.30
C LYS A 101 10.06 3.53 4.53
N LYS A 102 9.92 4.86 4.41
CA LYS A 102 9.37 5.72 5.49
C LYS A 102 7.92 5.36 5.80
N VAL A 103 7.11 5.14 4.77
CA VAL A 103 5.69 4.75 4.92
C VAL A 103 5.59 3.41 5.65
N ALA A 104 6.39 2.41 5.28
CA ALA A 104 6.44 1.13 5.97
C ALA A 104 6.87 1.27 7.44
N LYS A 105 7.90 2.08 7.74
CA LYS A 105 8.28 2.37 9.12
C LYS A 105 7.16 3.07 9.91
N ASN A 106 6.45 4.02 9.29
CA ASN A 106 5.29 4.70 9.90
C ASN A 106 4.12 3.76 10.18
N TYR A 107 3.92 2.73 9.35
CA TYR A 107 2.95 1.66 9.63
C TYR A 107 3.37 0.77 10.81
N GLY A 108 4.65 0.73 11.15
CA GLY A 108 5.18 0.02 12.31
C GLY A 108 6.06 -1.18 11.99
N PHE A 109 6.52 -1.36 10.75
CA PHE A 109 7.58 -2.32 10.43
C PHE A 109 8.92 -1.80 10.94
N GLU A 110 9.68 -2.62 11.68
CA GLU A 110 10.93 -2.20 12.32
C GLU A 110 12.14 -2.42 11.42
N LYS A 111 12.17 -3.54 10.68
CA LYS A 111 13.28 -3.92 9.78
C LYS A 111 12.86 -3.82 8.31
N VAL A 112 13.11 -2.67 7.70
CA VAL A 112 12.68 -2.37 6.33
C VAL A 112 13.86 -1.97 5.48
N LEU A 113 14.06 -2.67 4.36
CA LEU A 113 15.01 -2.28 3.32
C LEU A 113 14.29 -1.98 2.01
N THR A 114 14.86 -1.10 1.20
CA THR A 114 14.51 -0.96 -0.21
C THR A 114 15.38 -1.88 -1.07
N THR A 115 14.99 -2.08 -2.32
CA THR A 115 15.85 -2.75 -3.31
C THR A 115 17.13 -1.98 -3.60
N ASN A 116 17.15 -0.65 -3.43
CA ASN A 116 18.39 0.14 -3.47
C ASN A 116 19.33 -0.21 -2.31
N ASP A 117 18.80 -0.37 -1.11
CA ASP A 117 19.61 -0.75 0.06
C ASP A 117 20.24 -2.13 -0.16
N VAL A 118 19.47 -3.08 -0.71
CA VAL A 118 19.99 -4.42 -1.07
C VAL A 118 21.07 -4.34 -2.14
N LEU A 119 20.83 -3.59 -3.23
CA LEU A 119 21.80 -3.45 -4.32
C LEU A 119 23.13 -2.85 -3.83
N ARG A 120 23.09 -1.98 -2.81
CA ARG A 120 24.30 -1.37 -2.24
C ARG A 120 25.22 -2.39 -1.59
N THR A 121 24.66 -3.42 -0.94
CA THR A 121 25.46 -4.48 -0.31
C THR A 121 26.22 -5.32 -1.34
N ASN A 122 25.68 -5.45 -2.57
CA ASN A 122 26.36 -6.09 -3.67
C ASN A 122 25.85 -5.57 -5.02
N HIS A 123 26.59 -4.63 -5.61
CA HIS A 123 26.27 -4.02 -6.90
C HIS A 123 26.27 -5.04 -8.06
N SER A 124 26.90 -6.21 -7.90
CA SER A 124 26.92 -7.24 -8.94
C SER A 124 25.56 -7.89 -9.17
N ILE A 125 24.61 -7.74 -8.23
CA ILE A 125 23.24 -8.27 -8.37
C ILE A 125 22.56 -7.64 -9.60
N TRP A 126 22.75 -6.34 -9.81
CA TRP A 126 22.21 -5.63 -10.97
C TRP A 126 23.12 -4.47 -11.37
N PRO A 127 24.14 -4.72 -12.22
CA PRO A 127 25.19 -3.75 -12.53
C PRO A 127 24.75 -2.62 -13.49
N PHE A 128 23.46 -2.55 -13.83
CA PHE A 128 22.92 -1.62 -14.83
C PHE A 128 22.27 -0.37 -14.22
N SER A 129 22.17 -0.28 -12.89
CA SER A 129 21.64 0.92 -12.21
C SER A 129 22.75 1.96 -12.00
N ASN A 130 22.46 3.22 -12.36
CA ASN A 130 23.49 4.27 -12.44
C ASN A 130 23.63 5.20 -11.22
N ALA A 131 22.85 5.03 -10.15
CA ALA A 131 22.97 5.87 -8.95
C ALA A 131 22.28 5.28 -7.71
N PHE A 132 22.97 5.33 -6.58
CA PHE A 132 22.40 5.07 -5.25
C PHE A 132 21.86 6.38 -4.67
N ASP A 133 20.59 6.68 -4.91
CA ASP A 133 19.93 7.91 -4.43
C ASP A 133 19.39 7.82 -2.98
N SER A 134 19.68 6.73 -2.26
CA SER A 134 19.24 6.51 -0.87
C SER A 134 20.34 6.82 0.14
N GLU A 135 19.99 7.15 1.38
CA GLU A 135 20.95 7.16 2.49
C GLU A 135 21.44 5.72 2.78
N GLU A 136 22.66 5.57 3.29
CA GLU A 136 23.23 4.28 3.71
C GLU A 136 22.44 3.66 4.87
N ASP A 137 22.20 2.36 4.78
CA ASP A 137 21.57 1.55 5.83
C ASP A 137 22.26 0.19 5.88
N ASP A 138 23.45 0.18 6.49
CA ASP A 138 24.30 -1.01 6.64
C ASP A 138 23.98 -1.79 7.93
N SER A 139 22.75 -1.63 8.45
CA SER A 139 22.37 -2.19 9.75
C SER A 139 22.12 -3.70 9.72
N PHE A 140 22.16 -4.35 8.55
CA PHE A 140 21.83 -5.77 8.38
C PHE A 140 22.90 -6.53 7.59
N ASP A 141 23.31 -7.70 8.10
CA ASP A 141 24.13 -8.66 7.37
C ASP A 141 23.23 -9.57 6.53
N LEU A 142 23.02 -9.21 5.26
CA LEU A 142 22.11 -9.92 4.35
C LEU A 142 22.52 -11.37 4.03
N SER A 143 23.74 -11.76 4.36
CA SER A 143 24.19 -13.16 4.26
C SER A 143 23.68 -14.04 5.39
N LYS A 144 23.17 -13.44 6.48
CA LYS A 144 22.69 -14.13 7.68
C LYS A 144 21.25 -13.78 8.05
N GLU A 145 20.74 -12.63 7.62
CA GLU A 145 19.39 -12.20 7.93
C GLU A 145 18.39 -12.57 6.82
N PRO A 146 17.39 -13.42 7.10
CA PRO A 146 16.44 -13.86 6.09
C PRO A 146 15.35 -12.82 5.86
N PHE A 147 15.12 -12.47 4.60
CA PHE A 147 13.92 -11.77 4.19
C PHE A 147 12.68 -12.64 4.43
N LYS A 148 11.66 -12.09 5.10
CA LYS A 148 10.39 -12.79 5.38
C LYS A 148 9.23 -12.35 4.52
N ALA A 149 9.34 -11.17 3.91
CA ALA A 149 8.33 -10.67 2.99
C ALA A 149 8.94 -9.71 1.96
N ILE A 150 8.32 -9.72 0.78
CA ILE A 150 8.49 -8.72 -0.27
C ILE A 150 7.18 -7.93 -0.31
N MET A 151 7.26 -6.61 -0.21
CA MET A 151 6.08 -5.75 -0.16
C MET A 151 6.14 -4.68 -1.26
N MET A 152 5.27 -4.79 -2.24
CA MET A 152 5.15 -3.79 -3.30
C MET A 152 4.18 -2.70 -2.87
N PHE A 153 4.72 -1.53 -2.50
CA PHE A 153 3.92 -0.38 -2.06
C PHE A 153 3.54 0.51 -3.25
N HIS A 154 4.35 0.50 -4.32
CA HIS A 154 4.07 1.19 -5.58
C HIS A 154 4.89 0.61 -6.72
N ASP A 155 4.69 1.15 -7.91
CA ASP A 155 5.42 0.85 -9.12
C ASP A 155 6.91 1.10 -8.92
N SER A 156 7.67 0.13 -9.40
CA SER A 156 9.11 0.23 -9.50
C SER A 156 9.52 1.38 -10.42
N ARG A 157 10.64 2.02 -10.08
CA ARG A 157 11.35 2.98 -10.94
C ARG A 157 12.49 2.34 -11.75
N ASP A 158 12.88 1.13 -11.38
CA ASP A 158 13.89 0.31 -12.05
C ASP A 158 13.44 -1.15 -11.96
N TRP A 159 12.55 -1.52 -12.90
CA TRP A 159 11.92 -2.84 -12.89
C TRP A 159 12.94 -3.97 -13.02
N GLY A 160 14.04 -3.76 -13.75
CA GLY A 160 15.08 -4.76 -13.90
C GLY A 160 15.74 -5.09 -12.55
N ARG A 161 16.19 -4.05 -11.83
CA ARG A 161 16.76 -4.20 -10.48
C ARG A 161 15.77 -4.85 -9.52
N ASP A 162 14.55 -4.31 -9.48
CA ASP A 162 13.58 -4.72 -8.47
C ASP A 162 13.11 -6.16 -8.70
N LEU A 163 12.89 -6.56 -9.96
CA LEU A 163 12.54 -7.95 -10.30
C LEU A 163 13.69 -8.92 -10.04
N GLN A 164 14.94 -8.53 -10.34
CA GLN A 164 16.11 -9.36 -10.06
C GLN A 164 16.21 -9.66 -8.55
N ILE A 165 16.16 -8.63 -7.70
CA ILE A 165 16.24 -8.78 -6.25
C ILE A 165 15.05 -9.59 -5.70
N CYS A 166 13.83 -9.37 -6.20
CA CYS A 166 12.68 -10.18 -5.82
C CYS A 166 12.89 -11.65 -6.14
N THR A 167 13.41 -11.93 -7.35
CA THR A 167 13.66 -13.29 -7.81
C THR A 167 14.70 -13.95 -6.93
N ASP A 168 15.79 -13.26 -6.61
CA ASP A 168 16.85 -13.77 -5.73
C ASP A 168 16.31 -14.09 -4.33
N ILE A 169 15.50 -13.21 -3.75
CA ILE A 169 14.85 -13.45 -2.46
C ILE A 169 13.89 -14.66 -2.54
N LEU A 170 13.03 -14.73 -3.55
CA LEU A 170 12.08 -15.84 -3.71
C LEU A 170 12.76 -17.19 -3.97
N ARG A 171 13.91 -17.16 -4.68
CA ARG A 171 14.73 -18.33 -4.98
C ARG A 171 15.69 -18.69 -3.87
N SER A 172 15.90 -17.83 -2.89
CA SER A 172 16.81 -18.08 -1.79
C SER A 172 16.37 -19.19 -0.85
N LYS A 173 17.34 -19.87 -0.24
CA LYS A 173 17.10 -20.83 0.82
C LYS A 173 16.66 -20.07 2.08
N ASN A 174 15.41 -20.25 2.47
CA ASN A 174 14.80 -19.65 3.67
C ASN A 174 14.85 -18.11 3.75
N GLY A 175 14.95 -17.41 2.61
CA GLY A 175 15.01 -15.94 2.57
C GLY A 175 16.42 -15.35 2.67
N ILE A 176 17.48 -16.19 2.75
CA ILE A 176 18.87 -15.74 2.91
C ILE A 176 19.47 -15.36 1.56
N LEU A 177 19.76 -14.07 1.35
CA LEU A 177 20.28 -13.58 0.09
C LEU A 177 21.65 -14.24 -0.26
N GLY A 178 21.90 -14.49 -1.55
CA GLY A 178 23.10 -15.17 -2.02
C GLY A 178 23.05 -16.70 -1.93
N THR A 179 21.95 -17.27 -1.45
CA THR A 179 21.68 -18.72 -1.50
C THR A 179 20.66 -19.03 -2.59
N VAL A 180 20.57 -20.31 -2.99
CA VAL A 180 19.57 -20.79 -3.94
C VAL A 180 18.92 -22.05 -3.38
N LYS A 181 17.59 -22.15 -3.45
CA LYS A 181 16.83 -23.37 -3.14
C LYS A 181 17.30 -24.49 -4.05
N ASP A 182 17.45 -25.69 -3.49
CA ASP A 182 17.65 -26.91 -4.26
C ASP A 182 16.48 -27.04 -5.26
N ASN A 183 16.77 -27.40 -6.51
CA ASN A 183 15.75 -27.60 -7.55
C ASN A 183 14.96 -28.90 -7.31
N GLY A 184 14.38 -29.08 -6.13
CA GLY A 184 13.52 -30.21 -5.80
C GLY A 184 12.11 -29.95 -6.32
N THR A 185 11.73 -30.68 -7.40
CA THR A 185 10.41 -30.82 -8.06
C THR A 185 9.51 -29.58 -8.15
N PRO A 186 8.96 -29.24 -9.33
CA PRO A 186 8.00 -28.14 -9.46
C PRO A 186 6.87 -28.30 -8.45
N GLN A 187 6.62 -27.27 -7.63
CA GLN A 187 5.36 -27.17 -6.90
C GLN A 187 4.29 -26.88 -7.95
N ALA A 188 3.57 -27.94 -8.33
CA ALA A 188 2.35 -27.88 -9.12
C ALA A 188 1.19 -27.29 -8.30
#